data_AF-A0AAU9W4V6-F1
#
_entry.id   AF-A0AAU9W4V6-F1
#
_cell.length_a   1.000
_cell.length_b   1.000
_cell.length_c   1.000
_cell.angle_alpha   90.00
_cell.angle_beta   90.00
_cell.angle_gamma   90.00
#
_symmetry.space_group_name_H-M   'P 1'
#
loop_
_entity.id
_entity.type
_entity.pdbx_description
1 polymer ?
#
loop_
_entity_poly.entity_id
_entity_poly.type
_entity_poly.pdbx_seq_one_letter_code
_entity_poly.pdbx_strand_id
1 'polypeptide(L)'
;MESDVDCFPLKDISSVVEVFKTELGKDEPNLAKLSIILGFFETALTCKGSSSSCPGLDKETFDALYGKFQALIHKDFNVNKEQKPASRDFVVNVADLVWSCLSKSYFKDKPHIQNLYSFLTGKYD
;
A
#
# COMPACT_ATOMS: atom_id res chain seq x y z
N MET A 1 -19.87 -2.15 13.14
CA MET A 1 -19.10 -1.74 11.95
C MET A 1 -18.50 -0.39 12.31
N GLU A 2 -17.40 -0.40 13.06
CA GLU A 2 -16.76 0.81 13.58
C GLU A 2 -15.92 1.43 12.46
N SER A 3 -15.96 2.76 12.38
CA SER A 3 -15.54 3.61 11.26
C SER A 3 -14.04 3.56 10.97
N ASP A 4 -13.65 2.94 9.86
CA ASP A 4 -12.31 3.08 9.25
C ASP A 4 -12.06 4.51 8.66
N VAL A 5 -12.84 5.51 9.08
CA VAL A 5 -13.10 6.76 8.33
C VAL A 5 -12.44 8.00 8.94
N ASP A 6 -12.05 8.00 10.21
CA ASP A 6 -11.81 9.28 10.93
C ASP A 6 -10.35 9.74 11.03
N CYS A 7 -9.37 9.01 10.50
CA CYS A 7 -7.96 9.40 10.67
C CYS A 7 -7.39 10.28 9.53
N PHE A 8 -8.16 10.55 8.48
CA PHE A 8 -7.73 11.42 7.38
C PHE A 8 -8.28 12.83 7.56
N PRO A 9 -7.54 13.88 7.16
CA PRO A 9 -6.23 13.86 6.48
C PRO A 9 -5.05 13.65 7.42
N LEU A 10 -4.02 12.92 6.96
CA LEU A 10 -2.77 12.74 7.70
C LEU A 10 -1.84 13.91 7.39
N LYS A 11 -1.58 14.77 8.38
CA LYS A 11 -0.83 16.03 8.21
C LYS A 11 0.45 16.08 9.03
N ASP A 12 0.61 15.17 9.98
CA ASP A 12 1.74 15.15 10.90
C ASP A 12 2.07 13.72 11.35
N ILE A 13 3.24 13.57 11.99
CA ILE A 13 3.74 12.27 12.46
C ILE A 13 2.76 11.63 13.47
N SER A 14 2.12 12.42 14.32
CA SER A 14 1.20 11.92 15.34
C SER A 14 -0.02 11.26 14.69
N SER A 15 -0.60 11.89 13.67
CA SER A 15 -1.73 11.34 12.90
C SER A 15 -1.36 10.02 12.20
N VAL A 16 -0.14 9.92 11.65
CA VAL A 16 0.35 8.67 11.05
C VAL A 16 0.52 7.58 12.12
N VAL A 17 1.15 7.91 13.25
CA VAL A 17 1.34 6.96 14.36
C VAL A 17 0.00 6.47 14.92
N GLU A 18 -1.01 7.33 14.99
CA GLU A 18 -2.35 6.97 15.43
C GLU A 18 -2.99 5.94 14.50
N VAL A 19 -2.92 6.14 13.17
CA VAL A 19 -3.37 5.13 12.19
C VAL A 19 -2.69 3.80 12.41
N PHE A 20 -1.36 3.80 12.59
CA PHE A 20 -0.60 2.56 12.80
C PHE A 20 -1.04 1.86 14.08
N LYS A 21 -1.22 2.59 15.19
CA LYS A 21 -1.71 2.02 16.45
C LYS A 21 -3.11 1.43 16.30
N THR A 22 -4.01 2.15 15.64
CA THR A 22 -5.38 1.71 15.41
C THR A 22 -5.43 0.45 14.56
N GLU A 23 -4.66 0.39 13.46
CA GLU A 23 -4.60 -0.81 12.62
C GLU A 23 -3.95 -1.99 13.34
N LEU A 24 -2.84 -1.78 14.06
CA LEU A 24 -2.14 -2.85 14.80
C LEU A 24 -2.94 -3.36 16.01
N GLY A 25 -3.97 -2.64 16.45
CA GLY A 25 -4.90 -3.09 17.47
C GLY A 25 -5.99 -4.04 16.96
N LYS A 26 -6.13 -4.23 15.64
CA LYS A 26 -7.09 -5.15 15.02
C LYS A 26 -6.51 -6.58 14.98
N ASP A 27 -7.38 -7.59 15.05
CA ASP A 27 -6.99 -9.01 14.87
C ASP A 27 -6.33 -9.25 13.51
N GLU A 28 -6.80 -8.55 12.47
CA GLU A 28 -6.24 -8.59 11.12
C GLU A 28 -5.91 -7.16 10.65
N PRO A 29 -4.68 -6.66 10.87
CA PRO A 29 -4.29 -5.31 10.47
C PRO A 29 -4.22 -5.19 8.94
N ASN A 30 -4.68 -4.06 8.39
CA ASN A 30 -4.61 -3.83 6.96
C ASN A 30 -3.19 -3.42 6.52
N LEU A 31 -2.38 -4.43 6.19
CA LEU A 31 -0.99 -4.24 5.76
C LEU A 31 -0.88 -3.39 4.49
N ALA A 32 -1.87 -3.47 3.59
CA ALA A 32 -1.85 -2.70 2.36
C ALA A 32 -2.03 -1.19 2.62
N LYS A 33 -2.98 -0.84 3.50
CA LYS A 33 -3.18 0.54 3.98
C LYS A 33 -1.90 1.09 4.62
N LEU A 34 -1.30 0.35 5.55
CA LEU A 34 -0.08 0.77 6.24
C LEU A 34 1.11 0.95 5.28
N SER A 35 1.28 0.04 4.32
CA SER A 35 2.36 0.10 3.33
C SER A 35 2.22 1.28 2.37
N ILE A 36 0.99 1.58 1.92
CA ILE A 36 0.71 2.74 1.04
C ILE A 36 0.96 4.06 1.77
N ILE A 37 0.48 4.19 3.02
CA ILE A 37 0.69 5.39 3.84
C ILE A 37 2.20 5.60 4.05
N LEU A 38 2.92 4.58 4.52
CA LEU A 38 4.36 4.68 4.75
C LEU A 38 5.10 5.14 3.49
N GLY A 39 4.81 4.50 2.36
CA GLY A 39 5.50 4.81 1.11
C GLY A 39 5.21 6.18 0.53
N PHE A 40 4.03 6.75 0.77
CA PHE A 40 3.71 8.13 0.42
C PHE A 40 4.63 9.11 1.16
N PHE A 41 4.69 8.98 2.50
CA PHE A 41 5.52 9.86 3.35
C PHE A 41 7.01 9.66 3.08
N GLU A 42 7.45 8.41 2.90
CA GLU A 42 8.82 8.10 2.51
C GLU A 42 9.20 8.81 1.21
N THR A 43 8.40 8.64 0.14
CA THR A 43 8.68 9.27 -1.16
C THR A 43 8.71 10.80 -1.05
N ALA A 44 7.77 11.39 -0.32
CA ALA A 44 7.70 12.83 -0.17
C ALA A 44 8.89 13.39 0.63
N LEU A 45 9.35 12.70 1.68
CA LEU A 45 10.39 13.19 2.58
C LEU A 45 11.82 12.83 2.13
N THR A 46 12.02 11.70 1.43
CA THR A 46 13.35 11.21 1.05
C THR A 46 13.66 11.32 -0.44
N CYS A 47 12.64 11.26 -1.32
CA CYS A 47 12.86 11.24 -2.77
C CYS A 47 12.59 12.57 -3.48
N LYS A 48 11.66 13.40 -2.99
CA LYS A 48 11.21 14.64 -3.66
C LYS A 48 11.86 15.94 -3.15
N GLY A 49 12.80 15.83 -2.20
CA GLY A 49 13.50 16.97 -1.62
C GLY A 49 12.76 17.58 -0.43
N SER A 50 13.54 18.00 0.57
CA SER A 50 13.10 18.44 1.89
C SER A 50 12.13 19.63 1.83
N SER A 51 10.83 19.37 1.80
CA SER A 51 9.85 20.36 2.28
C SER A 51 10.05 20.51 3.78
N SER A 52 10.17 21.74 4.28
CA SER A 52 10.21 22.04 5.72
C SER A 52 8.92 21.67 6.45
N SER A 53 7.88 21.25 5.70
CA SER A 53 6.59 20.79 6.18
C SER A 53 6.36 19.31 5.88
N CYS A 54 5.67 18.65 6.81
CA CYS A 54 5.16 17.30 6.64
C CYS A 54 4.13 17.29 5.48
N PRO A 55 4.23 16.34 4.52
CA PRO A 55 3.29 16.26 3.41
C PRO A 55 1.90 15.86 3.93
N GLY A 56 0.84 16.42 3.35
CA GLY A 56 -0.53 16.02 3.67
C GLY A 56 -0.96 14.85 2.79
N LEU A 57 -1.53 13.81 3.40
CA LEU A 57 -2.24 12.75 2.68
C LEU A 57 -3.74 12.87 2.97
N ASP A 58 -4.50 13.30 1.96
CA ASP A 58 -5.96 13.32 2.00
C ASP A 58 -6.57 11.94 1.69
N LYS A 59 -7.83 11.79 2.08
CA LYS A 59 -8.56 10.53 1.93
C LYS A 59 -8.76 10.15 0.46
N GLU A 60 -9.01 11.13 -0.40
CA GLU A 60 -9.26 10.89 -1.83
C GLU A 60 -8.03 10.30 -2.52
N THR A 61 -6.84 10.86 -2.24
CA THR A 61 -5.56 10.35 -2.74
C THR A 61 -5.28 8.94 -2.22
N PHE A 62 -5.53 8.70 -0.93
CA PHE A 62 -5.38 7.37 -0.35
C PHE A 62 -6.35 6.35 -1.00
N ASP A 63 -7.64 6.68 -1.08
CA ASP A 63 -8.68 5.81 -1.66
C ASP A 63 -8.38 5.49 -3.13
N ALA A 64 -7.86 6.45 -3.90
CA ALA A 64 -7.45 6.22 -5.27
C ALA A 64 -6.29 5.22 -5.38
N LEU A 65 -5.27 5.34 -4.51
CA LEU A 65 -4.12 4.42 -4.47
C LEU A 65 -4.55 3.02 -4.00
N TYR A 66 -5.34 2.96 -2.93
CA TYR A 66 -5.83 1.72 -2.36
C TYR A 66 -6.79 1.01 -3.32
N GLY A 67 -7.71 1.75 -3.94
CA GLY A 67 -8.61 1.23 -4.98
C GLY A 67 -7.84 0.70 -6.20
N LYS A 68 -6.76 1.37 -6.62
CA LYS A 68 -5.86 0.85 -7.67
C LYS A 68 -5.23 -0.47 -7.28
N PHE A 69 -4.76 -0.61 -6.04
CA PHE A 69 -4.22 -1.87 -5.53
C PHE A 69 -5.26 -2.99 -5.52
N GLN A 70 -6.45 -2.71 -4.98
CA GLN A 70 -7.55 -3.70 -4.95
C GLN A 70 -7.96 -4.12 -6.36
N ALA A 71 -8.06 -3.17 -7.30
CA ALA A 71 -8.38 -3.48 -8.69
C ALA A 71 -7.31 -4.36 -9.34
N LEU A 72 -6.01 -4.14 -9.03
CA LEU A 72 -4.93 -4.99 -9.54
C LEU A 72 -5.03 -6.42 -9.01
N ILE A 73 -5.23 -6.58 -7.70
CA ILE A 73 -5.30 -7.92 -7.08
C ILE A 73 -6.59 -8.65 -7.50
N HIS A 74 -7.74 -7.98 -7.47
CA HIS A 74 -9.02 -8.62 -7.79
C HIS A 74 -9.22 -8.92 -9.28
N LYS A 75 -8.41 -8.35 -10.17
CA LYS A 75 -8.52 -8.60 -11.61
C LYS A 75 -8.33 -10.07 -11.98
N ASP A 76 -7.47 -10.79 -11.27
CA ASP A 76 -7.06 -12.15 -11.64
C ASP A 76 -7.47 -13.24 -10.61
N PHE A 77 -8.09 -12.88 -9.48
CA PHE A 77 -8.51 -13.85 -8.47
C PHE A 77 -10.03 -13.93 -8.31
N ASN A 78 -10.58 -15.11 -8.60
CA ASN A 78 -11.90 -15.48 -8.13
C ASN A 78 -11.77 -15.83 -6.64
N VAL A 79 -12.14 -14.89 -5.77
CA VAL A 79 -11.96 -14.99 -4.32
C VAL A 79 -12.57 -16.30 -3.82
N ASN A 80 -11.77 -17.06 -3.06
CA ASN A 80 -12.19 -18.31 -2.42
C ASN A 80 -13.35 -17.99 -1.46
N LYS A 81 -14.60 -18.15 -1.93
CA LYS A 81 -15.81 -17.90 -1.14
C LYS A 81 -15.98 -18.92 -0.02
N GLU A 82 -15.28 -20.04 -0.11
CA GLU A 82 -15.21 -21.04 0.93
C GLU A 82 -13.96 -20.73 1.77
N GLN A 83 -14.06 -20.65 3.09
CA GLN A 83 -12.96 -20.35 4.02
C GLN A 83 -11.90 -21.47 4.09
N LYS A 84 -11.52 -22.04 2.95
CA LYS A 84 -10.52 -23.09 2.81
C LYS A 84 -9.12 -22.45 2.83
N PRO A 85 -8.12 -23.13 3.40
CA PRO A 85 -6.72 -22.71 3.29
C PRO A 85 -6.33 -22.47 1.83
N ALA A 86 -5.47 -21.47 1.59
CA ALA A 86 -4.96 -21.19 0.26
C ALA A 86 -4.23 -22.41 -0.33
N SER A 87 -4.54 -22.74 -1.59
CA SER A 87 -3.81 -23.79 -2.31
C SER A 87 -2.45 -23.29 -2.78
N ARG A 88 -1.53 -24.22 -3.06
CA ARG A 88 -0.24 -23.89 -3.68
C ARG A 88 -0.43 -23.11 -4.98
N ASP A 89 -1.33 -23.55 -5.84
CA ASP A 89 -1.59 -22.89 -7.13
C ASP A 89 -2.09 -21.45 -6.94
N PHE A 90 -2.95 -21.22 -5.93
CA PHE A 90 -3.38 -19.86 -5.61
C PHE A 90 -2.21 -18.97 -5.20
N VAL A 91 -1.33 -19.46 -4.30
CA VAL A 91 -0.15 -18.70 -3.86
C VAL A 91 0.80 -18.40 -5.02
N VAL A 92 1.03 -19.37 -5.90
CA VAL A 92 1.87 -19.18 -7.11
C VAL A 92 1.25 -18.15 -8.03
N ASN A 93 -0.06 -18.20 -8.30
CA ASN A 93 -0.74 -17.23 -9.14
C ASN A 93 -0.65 -15.80 -8.57
N VAL A 94 -0.77 -15.64 -7.24
CA VAL A 94 -0.54 -14.35 -6.57
C VAL A 94 0.88 -13.86 -6.74
N ALA A 95 1.87 -14.74 -6.57
CA ALA A 95 3.27 -14.39 -6.77
C ALA A 95 3.56 -13.98 -8.21
N ASP A 96 3.04 -14.71 -9.20
CA ASP A 96 3.19 -14.43 -10.62
C ASP A 96 2.51 -13.11 -11.02
N LEU A 97 1.34 -12.81 -10.45
CA LEU A 97 0.68 -11.53 -10.65
C LEU A 97 1.55 -10.37 -10.16
N VAL A 98 2.03 -10.46 -8.91
CA VAL A 98 2.92 -9.43 -8.34
C VAL A 98 4.16 -9.27 -9.20
N TRP A 99 4.80 -10.39 -9.58
CA TRP A 99 5.98 -10.40 -10.44
C TRP A 99 5.72 -9.75 -11.81
N SER A 100 4.58 -10.04 -12.44
CA SER A 100 4.20 -9.46 -13.74
C SER A 100 3.98 -7.94 -13.69
N CYS A 101 3.63 -7.41 -12.51
CA CYS A 101 3.42 -6.00 -12.30
C CYS A 101 4.72 -5.20 -12.11
N LEU A 102 5.83 -5.87 -11.78
CA LEU A 102 7.13 -5.25 -11.58
C LEU A 102 7.80 -4.91 -12.91
N SER A 103 8.50 -3.77 -12.98
CA SER A 103 9.28 -3.39 -14.16
C SER A 103 10.46 -4.36 -14.37
N LYS A 104 10.62 -4.83 -15.61
CA LYS A 104 11.67 -5.79 -16.00
C LYS A 104 13.08 -5.18 -16.04
N SER A 105 13.19 -3.85 -16.09
CA SER A 105 14.45 -3.12 -16.36
C SER A 105 14.98 -2.36 -15.13
N TYR A 106 14.61 -2.77 -13.92
CA TYR A 106 14.94 -1.99 -12.72
C TYR A 106 16.23 -2.41 -12.03
N PHE A 107 16.99 -1.41 -11.54
CA PHE A 107 18.13 -1.63 -10.66
C PHE A 107 17.63 -2.14 -9.30
N LYS A 108 17.94 -3.39 -9.00
CA LYS A 108 17.50 -4.09 -7.78
C LYS A 108 17.97 -3.41 -6.48
N ASP A 109 19.06 -2.65 -6.55
CA ASP A 109 19.69 -2.00 -5.41
C ASP A 109 19.25 -0.53 -5.20
N LYS A 110 18.18 -0.08 -5.86
CA LYS A 110 17.67 1.28 -5.67
C LYS A 110 16.95 1.39 -4.32
N PRO A 111 17.25 2.42 -3.49
CA PRO A 111 16.51 2.65 -2.26
C PRO A 111 15.05 3.04 -2.53
N HIS A 112 14.20 2.88 -1.51
CA HIS A 112 12.80 3.38 -1.47
C HIS A 112 11.82 2.68 -2.45
N ILE A 113 12.03 1.40 -2.74
CA ILE A 113 11.17 0.59 -3.63
C ILE A 113 10.45 -0.58 -2.92
N GLN A 114 10.54 -0.65 -1.60
CA GLN A 114 10.09 -1.80 -0.80
C GLN A 114 8.59 -1.79 -0.45
N ASN A 115 7.88 -0.68 -0.67
CA ASN A 115 6.52 -0.49 -0.20
C ASN A 115 5.49 -0.53 -1.36
N LEU A 116 4.21 -0.77 -1.02
CA LEU A 116 3.14 -0.86 -2.01
C LEU A 116 2.88 0.47 -2.74
N TYR A 117 3.22 1.61 -2.13
CA TYR A 117 3.17 2.88 -2.82
C TYR A 117 4.10 2.87 -4.05
N SER A 118 5.38 2.51 -3.86
CA SER A 118 6.35 2.37 -4.94
C SER A 118 5.95 1.29 -5.96
N PHE A 119 5.28 0.21 -5.54
CA PHE A 119 4.70 -0.77 -6.45
C PHE A 119 3.60 -0.15 -7.35
N LEU A 120 2.75 0.71 -6.79
CA LEU A 120 1.62 1.33 -7.50
C LEU A 120 2.04 2.53 -8.38
N THR A 121 3.06 3.27 -7.96
CA THR A 121 3.51 4.51 -8.62
C THR A 121 4.79 4.31 -9.44
N GLY A 122 5.52 3.22 -9.21
CA GLY A 122 6.83 2.94 -9.80
C GLY A 122 6.83 2.32 -11.19
N LYS A 123 5.67 2.27 -11.88
CA LYS A 123 5.63 1.97 -13.32
C LYS A 123 6.14 3.19 -14.09
N TYR A 124 7.46 3.30 -14.15
CA TYR A 124 8.14 4.19 -15.09
C TYR A 124 8.44 3.36 -16.34
N ASP A 125 7.90 3.78 -17.48
CA ASP A 125 8.38 3.37 -18.82
C ASP A 125 9.89 3.65 -18.95
#